data_AF-A0A834EI18-F1
#
_entry.id   AF-A0A834EI18-F1
#
_cell.length_a   1.000
_cell.length_b   1.000
_cell.length_c   1.000
_cell.angle_alpha   90.00
_cell.angle_beta   90.00
_cell.angle_gamma   90.00
#
_symmetry.space_group_name_H-M   'P 1'
#
loop_
_entity.id
_entity.type
_entity.pdbx_description
1 polymer ?
#
loop_
_entity_poly.entity_id
_entity_poly.type
_entity_poly.pdbx_seq_one_letter_code
_entity_poly.pdbx_strand_id
1 'polypeptide(L)'
;MEESSISRAPSRCGVSFLNVARTYIPNTKVECHYTLPPGTVPSASDWIGIFKVEAACVRDYHTFVWSSVPESAADGSPVHASVQFQASYLPKPGAQLYQFRYVNRQGRVCGQSPPFQFREPRPMDELVTLEETDGGSDILLVVPKATVLQNQLDESQQERNDLMQLFCPGRGPSWKQWLNLPPESGFGVTRIEEAFPRGNRIGPS
;
A
#
# COMPACT_ATOMS: atom_id res chain seq x y z
N MET A 1 -22.17 41.69 -0.94
CA MET A 1 -22.98 40.46 -1.05
C MET A 1 -22.07 39.31 -0.68
N GLU A 2 -21.99 39.02 0.61
CA GLU A 2 -21.24 37.87 1.12
C GLU A 2 -22.14 36.65 1.05
N GLU A 3 -21.92 35.77 0.08
CA GLU A 3 -22.55 34.46 0.08
C GLU A 3 -21.94 33.64 1.22
N SER A 4 -22.74 33.53 2.28
CA SER A 4 -22.45 32.71 3.44
C SER A 4 -22.48 31.24 3.00
N SER A 5 -21.29 30.67 2.84
CA SER A 5 -21.08 29.23 2.74
C SER A 5 -21.80 28.53 3.89
N ILE A 6 -22.97 27.95 3.59
CA ILE A 6 -23.70 27.11 4.52
C ILE A 6 -22.85 25.86 4.75
N SER A 7 -21.98 25.92 5.75
CA SER A 7 -21.39 24.74 6.37
C SER A 7 -22.53 24.01 7.07
N ARG A 8 -23.23 23.16 6.32
CA ARG A 8 -24.23 22.25 6.88
C ARG A 8 -23.47 21.28 7.78
N ALA A 9 -23.41 21.61 9.08
CA ALA A 9 -22.87 20.73 10.09
C ALA A 9 -23.55 19.35 9.93
N PRO A 10 -22.79 18.25 9.81
CA PRO A 10 -23.40 16.94 9.71
C PRO A 10 -24.19 16.68 10.99
N SER A 11 -25.50 16.49 10.84
CA SER A 11 -26.39 16.06 11.91
C SER A 11 -25.77 14.89 12.67
N ARG A 12 -25.51 15.08 13.97
CA ARG A 12 -24.81 14.18 14.91
C ARG A 12 -25.52 12.83 15.18
N CYS A 13 -26.33 12.33 14.26
CA CYS A 13 -27.12 11.11 14.40
C CYS A 13 -26.88 10.12 13.24
N GLY A 14 -25.83 10.33 12.44
CA GLY A 14 -25.55 9.54 11.25
C GLY A 14 -24.39 8.54 11.40
N VAL A 15 -24.37 7.54 10.52
CA VAL A 15 -23.27 6.58 10.37
C VAL A 15 -21.98 7.30 9.99
N SER A 16 -20.89 7.00 10.71
CA SER A 16 -19.59 7.63 10.49
C SER A 16 -18.65 6.70 9.75
N PHE A 17 -18.07 7.15 8.64
CA PHE A 17 -17.07 6.37 7.88
C PHE A 17 -15.67 6.63 8.43
N LEU A 18 -14.88 5.56 8.57
CA LEU A 18 -13.54 5.56 9.13
C LEU A 18 -12.50 5.27 8.03
N ASN A 19 -11.30 5.84 8.19
CA ASN A 19 -10.13 5.56 7.34
C ASN A 19 -10.39 5.67 5.83
N VAL A 20 -11.23 6.63 5.44
CA VAL A 20 -11.55 6.87 4.03
C VAL A 20 -10.36 7.59 3.38
N ALA A 21 -9.69 6.89 2.48
CA ALA A 21 -8.57 7.44 1.72
C ALA A 21 -9.08 8.49 0.72
N ARG A 22 -8.25 9.51 0.42
CA ARG A 22 -8.57 10.49 -0.63
C ARG A 22 -8.52 9.88 -2.03
N THR A 23 -7.67 8.87 -2.20
CA THR A 23 -7.48 8.15 -3.48
C THR A 23 -7.42 6.66 -3.22
N TYR A 24 -8.12 5.87 -4.03
CA TYR A 24 -8.05 4.42 -4.05
C TYR A 24 -7.41 3.93 -5.36
N ILE A 25 -6.61 2.86 -5.25
CA ILE A 25 -5.94 2.25 -6.39
C ILE A 25 -6.97 1.45 -7.21
N PRO A 26 -7.09 1.70 -8.53
CA PRO A 26 -7.94 0.92 -9.42
C PRO A 26 -7.59 -0.58 -9.38
N ASN A 27 -8.56 -1.43 -9.73
CA ASN A 27 -8.38 -2.89 -9.78
C ASN A 27 -7.98 -3.56 -8.45
N THR A 28 -8.01 -2.83 -7.33
CA THR A 28 -7.77 -3.36 -5.99
C THR A 28 -9.08 -3.36 -5.21
N LYS A 29 -9.29 -4.37 -4.35
CA LYS A 29 -10.45 -4.38 -3.45
C LYS A 29 -10.43 -3.15 -2.53
N VAL A 30 -11.60 -2.60 -2.24
CA VAL A 30 -11.73 -1.46 -1.32
C VAL A 30 -12.50 -1.90 -0.09
N GLU A 31 -11.86 -1.78 1.07
CA GLU A 31 -12.51 -2.01 2.35
C GLU A 31 -13.01 -0.68 2.93
N CYS A 32 -14.29 -0.65 3.26
CA CYS A 32 -14.96 0.51 3.84
C CYS A 32 -15.29 0.20 5.29
N HIS A 33 -14.71 0.97 6.20
CA HIS A 33 -14.94 0.86 7.63
C HIS A 33 -15.93 1.93 8.08
N TYR A 34 -16.87 1.56 8.94
CA TYR A 34 -17.87 2.49 9.45
C TYR A 34 -18.30 2.16 10.87
N THR A 35 -18.86 3.17 11.52
CA THR A 35 -19.35 3.11 12.90
C THR A 35 -20.79 3.54 12.93
N LEU A 36 -21.64 2.66 13.46
CA LEU A 36 -23.05 2.93 13.73
C LEU A 36 -23.17 3.62 15.10
N PRO A 37 -23.91 4.73 15.21
CA PRO A 37 -24.12 5.40 16.49
C PRO A 37 -24.93 4.50 17.45
N PRO A 38 -24.71 4.62 18.77
CA PRO A 38 -25.39 3.80 19.76
C PRO A 38 -26.92 3.96 19.65
N GLY A 39 -27.65 2.85 19.73
CA GLY A 39 -29.10 2.80 19.53
C GLY A 39 -29.55 2.63 18.07
N THR A 40 -28.63 2.62 17.10
CA THR A 40 -28.95 2.22 15.72
C THR A 40 -29.02 0.70 15.66
N VAL A 41 -30.16 0.16 15.18
CA VAL A 41 -30.31 -1.28 14.94
C VAL A 41 -29.94 -1.56 13.47
N PRO A 42 -28.77 -2.13 13.17
CA PRO A 42 -28.42 -2.52 11.81
C PRO A 42 -29.40 -3.58 11.29
N SER A 43 -29.86 -3.40 10.05
CA SER A 43 -30.71 -4.34 9.34
C SER A 43 -29.93 -5.04 8.23
N ALA A 44 -30.24 -6.31 7.97
CA ALA A 44 -29.71 -7.03 6.82
C ALA A 44 -30.15 -6.43 5.46
N SER A 45 -31.14 -5.51 5.48
CA SER A 45 -31.58 -4.74 4.32
C SER A 45 -30.91 -3.36 4.22
N ASP A 46 -29.98 -3.04 5.11
CA ASP A 46 -29.17 -1.83 5.00
C ASP A 46 -27.99 -2.10 4.07
N TRP A 47 -27.54 -1.09 3.35
CA TRP A 47 -26.46 -1.25 2.38
C TRP A 47 -25.63 0.02 2.26
N ILE A 48 -24.41 -0.15 1.79
CA ILE A 48 -23.46 0.93 1.54
C ILE A 48 -23.20 0.97 0.05
N GLY A 49 -23.46 2.14 -0.54
CA GLY A 49 -23.22 2.38 -1.96
C GLY A 49 -22.04 3.31 -2.17
N ILE A 50 -21.37 3.13 -3.32
CA ILE A 50 -20.46 4.12 -3.90
C ILE A 50 -21.28 4.99 -4.84
N PHE A 51 -21.32 6.28 -4.56
CA PHE A 51 -22.05 7.27 -5.33
C PHE A 51 -21.08 8.27 -5.92
N LYS A 52 -21.40 8.79 -7.11
CA LYS A 52 -20.76 10.01 -7.57
C LYS A 52 -21.17 11.16 -6.65
N VAL A 53 -20.30 12.15 -6.43
CA VAL A 53 -20.62 13.28 -5.55
C VAL A 53 -21.84 14.04 -6.05
N GLU A 54 -22.01 14.18 -7.36
CA GLU A 54 -23.15 14.81 -8.03
C GLU A 54 -24.42 13.95 -8.07
N ALA A 55 -24.40 12.72 -7.54
CA ALA A 55 -25.58 11.86 -7.54
C ALA A 55 -26.70 12.45 -6.67
N ALA A 56 -27.83 12.77 -7.31
CA ALA A 56 -28.98 13.38 -6.67
C ALA A 56 -29.89 12.35 -6.00
N CYS A 57 -30.01 11.14 -6.57
CA CYS A 57 -30.84 10.07 -6.04
C CYS A 57 -30.02 8.94 -5.42
N VAL A 58 -30.62 8.24 -4.45
CA VAL A 58 -30.10 6.98 -3.89
C VAL A 58 -30.07 5.86 -4.94
N ARG A 59 -30.85 5.98 -6.02
CA ARG A 59 -30.84 5.03 -7.15
C ARG A 59 -29.66 5.22 -8.10
N ASP A 60 -28.96 6.35 -8.02
CA ASP A 60 -27.82 6.66 -8.88
C ASP A 60 -26.50 6.11 -8.31
N TYR A 61 -26.57 4.97 -7.62
CA TYR A 61 -25.38 4.29 -7.09
C TYR A 61 -24.57 3.69 -8.25
N HIS A 62 -23.25 3.70 -8.13
CA HIS A 62 -22.38 3.01 -9.05
C HIS A 62 -22.32 1.51 -8.73
N THR A 63 -22.08 1.21 -7.46
CA THR A 63 -22.05 -0.15 -6.91
C THR A 63 -22.50 -0.10 -5.45
N PHE A 64 -22.92 -1.24 -4.91
CA PHE A 64 -23.40 -1.36 -3.55
C PHE A 64 -22.99 -2.70 -2.93
N VAL A 65 -22.93 -2.72 -1.60
CA VAL A 65 -22.70 -3.92 -0.80
C VAL A 65 -23.65 -3.88 0.40
N TRP A 66 -24.25 -5.03 0.72
CA TRP A 66 -25.11 -5.16 1.90
C TRP A 66 -24.30 -4.99 3.19
N SER A 67 -24.88 -4.28 4.15
CA SER A 67 -24.33 -4.10 5.48
C SER A 67 -24.42 -5.43 6.24
N SER A 68 -23.29 -5.92 6.77
CA SER A 68 -23.32 -7.04 7.69
C SER A 68 -23.98 -6.62 9.01
N VAL A 69 -24.86 -7.46 9.55
CA VAL A 69 -25.45 -7.26 10.88
C VAL A 69 -24.47 -7.86 11.91
N PRO A 70 -23.84 -7.04 12.78
CA PRO A 70 -22.99 -7.54 13.84
C PRO A 70 -23.83 -8.34 14.86
N GLU A 71 -23.40 -9.56 15.18
CA GLU A 71 -24.12 -10.51 16.02
C GLU A 71 -24.14 -10.12 17.52
N SER A 72 -23.27 -9.19 17.93
CA SER A 72 -23.08 -8.80 19.34
C SER A 72 -23.03 -7.27 19.53
N ALA A 73 -24.11 -6.57 19.20
CA ALA A 73 -24.26 -5.20 19.66
C ALA A 73 -24.58 -5.20 21.16
N ALA A 74 -23.57 -5.00 22.01
CA ALA A 74 -23.80 -4.73 23.43
C ALA A 74 -24.54 -3.39 23.56
N ASP A 75 -25.70 -3.42 24.21
CA ASP A 75 -26.62 -2.30 24.34
C ASP A 75 -25.87 -1.03 24.83
N GLY A 76 -25.85 -0.01 23.97
CA GLY A 76 -25.33 1.32 24.30
C GLY A 76 -23.92 1.65 23.77
N SER A 77 -23.21 0.72 23.13
CA SER A 77 -21.92 1.02 22.48
C SER A 77 -22.05 1.30 20.98
N PRO A 78 -21.20 2.18 20.40
CA PRO A 78 -21.14 2.36 18.95
C PRO A 78 -20.62 1.06 18.31
N VAL A 79 -21.26 0.63 17.22
CA VAL A 79 -20.93 -0.64 16.60
C VAL A 79 -20.03 -0.41 15.39
N HIS A 80 -18.83 -1.02 15.42
CA HIS A 80 -17.89 -1.00 14.31
C HIS A 80 -18.16 -2.15 13.35
N ALA A 81 -18.20 -1.84 12.06
CA ALA A 81 -18.37 -2.81 11.00
C ALA A 81 -17.58 -2.42 9.75
N SER A 82 -17.30 -3.40 8.89
CA SER A 82 -16.64 -3.18 7.61
C SER A 82 -17.35 -3.93 6.49
N VAL A 83 -17.26 -3.38 5.28
CA VAL A 83 -17.73 -4.01 4.04
C VAL A 83 -16.64 -3.95 2.99
N GLN A 84 -16.63 -4.92 2.07
CA GLN A 84 -15.63 -5.01 1.02
C GLN A 84 -16.27 -4.87 -0.36
N PHE A 85 -15.76 -3.92 -1.15
CA PHE A 85 -16.11 -3.73 -2.55
C PHE A 85 -15.10 -4.47 -3.44
N GLN A 86 -15.61 -5.34 -4.30
CA GLN A 86 -14.78 -6.09 -5.24
C GLN A 86 -14.28 -5.19 -6.37
N ALA A 87 -13.02 -5.39 -6.75
CA ALA A 87 -12.33 -4.62 -7.78
C ALA A 87 -13.09 -4.57 -9.12
N SER A 88 -13.77 -5.66 -9.49
CA SER A 88 -14.53 -5.78 -10.74
C SER A 88 -15.72 -4.83 -10.86
N TYR A 89 -16.26 -4.35 -9.73
CA TYR A 89 -17.41 -3.45 -9.68
C TYR A 89 -17.02 -2.02 -9.31
N LEU A 90 -15.73 -1.73 -9.17
CA LEU A 90 -15.26 -0.40 -8.84
C LEU A 90 -15.28 0.50 -10.10
N PRO A 91 -15.49 1.80 -9.91
CA PRO A 91 -15.41 2.74 -11.01
C PRO A 91 -14.05 2.73 -11.71
N LYS A 92 -14.08 3.02 -13.01
CA LYS A 92 -12.85 3.21 -13.80
C LYS A 92 -12.03 4.38 -13.25
N PRO A 93 -10.69 4.32 -13.35
CA PRO A 93 -9.84 5.43 -12.97
C PRO A 93 -10.21 6.72 -13.72
N GLY A 94 -10.19 7.85 -13.01
CA GLY A 94 -10.53 9.15 -13.61
C GLY A 94 -10.50 10.34 -12.66
N ALA A 95 -11.07 11.45 -13.12
CA ALA A 95 -11.24 12.67 -12.31
C ALA A 95 -12.57 12.71 -11.54
N GLN A 96 -13.43 11.71 -11.73
CA GLN A 96 -14.71 11.61 -11.06
C GLN A 96 -14.50 11.39 -9.55
N LEU A 97 -15.13 12.25 -8.74
CA LEU A 97 -15.19 12.08 -7.30
C LEU A 97 -16.37 11.19 -6.92
N TYR A 98 -16.12 10.31 -5.97
CA TYR A 98 -17.06 9.38 -5.38
C TYR A 98 -17.13 9.55 -3.87
N GLN A 99 -18.19 9.04 -3.25
CA GLN A 99 -18.36 9.00 -1.81
C GLN A 99 -19.13 7.73 -1.42
N PHE A 100 -18.84 7.21 -0.23
CA PHE A 100 -19.66 6.18 0.39
C PHE A 100 -20.90 6.83 0.98
N ARG A 101 -22.06 6.19 0.81
CA ARG A 101 -23.29 6.57 1.50
C ARG A 101 -23.91 5.33 2.12
N TYR A 102 -24.26 5.41 3.40
CA TYR A 102 -25.00 4.37 4.10
C TYR A 102 -26.49 4.61 3.90
N VAL A 103 -27.20 3.61 3.41
CA VAL A 103 -28.62 3.66 3.12
C VAL A 103 -29.34 2.63 3.98
N ASN A 104 -30.34 3.08 4.73
CA ASN A 104 -31.15 2.19 5.54
C ASN A 104 -32.20 1.44 4.71
N ARG A 105 -32.88 0.46 5.32
CA ARG A 105 -34.01 -0.28 4.74
C ARG A 105 -35.14 0.61 4.19
N GLN A 106 -35.29 1.83 4.70
CA GLN A 106 -36.30 2.79 4.26
C GLN A 106 -35.84 3.62 3.04
N GLY A 107 -34.63 3.38 2.53
CA GLY A 107 -34.04 4.12 1.41
C GLY A 107 -33.51 5.50 1.78
N ARG A 108 -33.32 5.80 3.07
CA ARG A 108 -32.77 7.08 3.55
C ARG A 108 -31.27 6.98 3.75
N VAL A 109 -30.56 8.04 3.38
CA VAL A 109 -29.12 8.16 3.61
C VAL A 109 -28.87 8.55 5.06
N CYS A 110 -28.28 7.65 5.83
CA CYS A 110 -27.97 7.88 7.25
C CYS A 110 -26.52 8.30 7.48
N GLY A 111 -25.66 8.30 6.47
CA GLY A 111 -24.27 8.72 6.62
C GLY A 111 -23.60 8.89 5.26
N GLN A 112 -22.61 9.77 5.19
CA GLN A 112 -21.84 10.04 3.98
C GLN A 112 -20.36 10.20 4.32
N SER A 113 -19.47 9.60 3.52
CA SER A 113 -18.03 9.78 3.68
C SER A 113 -17.55 11.10 3.05
N PRO A 114 -16.32 11.54 3.39
CA PRO A 114 -15.59 12.49 2.55
C PRO A 114 -15.45 11.98 1.10
N PRO A 115 -15.32 12.87 0.11
CA PRO A 115 -15.14 12.49 -1.28
C PRO A 115 -13.75 11.89 -1.52
N PHE A 116 -13.68 10.92 -2.42
CA PHE A 116 -12.47 10.23 -2.85
C PHE A 116 -12.50 9.94 -4.35
N GLN A 117 -11.35 9.56 -4.92
CA GLN A 117 -11.21 9.26 -6.35
C GLN A 117 -10.55 7.90 -6.57
N PHE A 118 -10.82 7.28 -7.72
CA PHE A 118 -10.06 6.13 -8.19
C PHE A 118 -8.98 6.61 -9.15
N ARG A 119 -7.72 6.50 -8.74
CA ARG A 119 -6.57 6.89 -9.57
C ARG A 119 -5.40 5.99 -9.29
N GLU A 120 -4.65 5.71 -10.36
CA GLU A 120 -3.37 5.03 -10.23
C GLU A 120 -2.43 5.87 -9.36
N PRO A 121 -1.71 5.25 -8.42
CA PRO A 121 -0.73 5.96 -7.60
C PRO A 121 0.33 6.54 -8.53
N ARG A 122 0.55 7.86 -8.48
CA ARG A 122 1.59 8.49 -9.30
C ARG A 122 2.94 8.28 -8.61
N PRO A 123 4.00 7.87 -9.33
CA PRO A 123 5.33 7.64 -8.75
C PRO A 123 5.94 8.83 -8.01
N MET A 124 5.44 10.05 -8.28
CA MET A 124 5.92 11.29 -7.66
C MET A 124 5.29 11.60 -6.28
N ASP A 125 4.28 10.87 -5.82
CA ASP A 125 3.62 11.20 -4.53
C ASP A 125 4.45 10.78 -3.30
N GLU A 126 5.55 10.04 -3.48
CA GLU A 126 6.51 9.70 -2.42
C GLU A 126 7.81 10.50 -2.64
N LEU A 127 7.86 11.72 -2.12
CA LEU A 127 9.02 12.62 -2.19
C LEU A 127 9.95 12.38 -0.99
N VAL A 128 11.27 12.40 -1.23
CA VAL A 128 12.32 12.33 -0.21
C VAL A 128 13.11 13.63 -0.24
N THR A 129 13.40 14.16 0.94
CA THR A 129 14.28 15.32 1.13
C THR A 129 15.70 14.83 1.36
N LEU A 130 16.64 15.26 0.52
CA LEU A 130 18.08 15.03 0.71
C LEU A 130 18.75 16.33 1.15
N GLU A 131 19.67 16.23 2.10
CA GLU A 131 20.53 17.34 2.54
C GLU A 131 21.85 17.26 1.76
N GLU A 132 22.15 18.23 0.89
CA GLU A 132 23.47 18.40 0.26
C GLU A 132 24.37 19.22 1.20
N THR A 133 25.54 18.69 1.57
CA THR A 133 26.46 19.32 2.55
C THR A 133 27.62 20.08 1.91
N ASP A 134 27.66 20.23 0.59
CA ASP A 134 28.78 20.80 -0.15
C ASP A 134 28.49 22.21 -0.69
N GLY A 135 28.55 23.18 0.23
CA GLY A 135 28.87 24.56 -0.14
C GLY A 135 27.86 25.62 0.26
N GLY A 136 27.69 25.86 1.56
CA GLY A 136 27.32 27.17 2.12
C GLY A 136 25.90 27.70 1.86
N SER A 137 25.09 27.03 1.05
CA SER A 137 23.66 27.30 0.91
C SER A 137 22.90 26.03 1.30
N ASP A 138 22.20 26.13 2.43
CA ASP A 138 21.28 25.11 2.97
C ASP A 138 20.08 24.98 2.00
N ILE A 139 20.27 24.23 0.90
CA ILE A 139 19.26 24.00 -0.13
C ILE A 139 18.78 22.55 0.02
N LEU A 140 17.51 22.39 0.42
CA LEU A 140 16.86 21.10 0.57
C LEU A 140 16.39 20.60 -0.81
N LEU A 141 17.02 19.54 -1.33
CA LEU A 141 16.60 18.95 -2.60
C LEU A 141 15.44 17.98 -2.37
N VAL A 142 14.28 18.28 -2.95
CA VAL A 142 13.12 17.39 -2.93
C VAL A 142 13.12 16.54 -4.19
N VAL A 143 13.46 15.26 -4.05
CA VAL A 143 13.53 14.30 -5.17
C VAL A 143 12.56 13.15 -4.96
N PRO A 144 11.97 12.58 -6.03
CA PRO A 144 11.13 11.39 -5.91
C PRO A 144 11.92 10.21 -5.32
N LYS A 145 11.31 9.48 -4.38
CA LYS A 145 11.91 8.29 -3.74
C LYS A 145 12.39 7.26 -4.76
N ALA A 146 11.66 7.11 -5.87
CA ALA A 146 12.04 6.21 -6.95
C ALA A 146 13.44 6.51 -7.51
N THR A 147 13.81 7.79 -7.63
CA THR A 147 15.14 8.21 -8.09
C THR A 147 16.22 7.84 -7.07
N VAL A 148 15.95 8.08 -5.78
CA VAL A 148 16.88 7.73 -4.69
C VAL A 148 17.13 6.21 -4.64
N LEU A 149 16.07 5.43 -4.71
CA LEU A 149 16.17 3.96 -4.69
C LEU A 149 16.87 3.42 -5.94
N GLN A 150 16.64 4.02 -7.10
CA GLN A 150 17.33 3.63 -8.34
C GLN A 150 18.84 3.87 -8.23
N ASN A 151 19.24 5.06 -7.73
CA ASN A 151 20.66 5.37 -7.55
C ASN A 151 21.33 4.36 -6.60
N GLN A 152 20.71 4.05 -5.46
CA GLN A 152 21.25 3.05 -4.52
C GLN A 152 21.34 1.64 -5.14
N LEU A 153 20.36 1.26 -5.96
CA LEU A 153 20.42 -0.02 -6.68
C LEU A 153 21.55 -0.06 -7.70
N ASP A 154 21.78 1.05 -8.42
CA ASP A 154 22.84 1.15 -9.42
C ASP A 154 24.22 1.13 -8.74
N GLU A 155 24.38 1.83 -7.62
CA GLU A 155 25.59 1.80 -6.79
C GLU A 155 25.89 0.38 -6.29
N SER A 156 24.90 -0.28 -5.69
CA SER A 156 25.08 -1.66 -5.19
C SER A 156 25.37 -2.66 -6.31
N GLN A 157 24.75 -2.47 -7.48
CA GLN A 157 25.05 -3.29 -8.66
C GLN A 157 26.46 -3.03 -9.19
N GLN A 158 26.92 -1.78 -9.19
CA GLN A 158 28.24 -1.40 -9.62
C GLN A 158 29.31 -2.00 -8.70
N GLU A 159 29.17 -1.86 -7.38
CA GLU A 159 30.07 -2.48 -6.41
C GLU A 159 30.18 -3.99 -6.61
N ARG A 160 29.04 -4.67 -6.83
CA ARG A 160 29.00 -6.10 -7.12
C ARG A 160 29.69 -6.43 -8.44
N ASN A 161 29.52 -5.62 -9.48
CA ASN A 161 30.19 -5.81 -10.76
C ASN A 161 31.71 -5.62 -10.63
N ASP A 162 32.16 -4.63 -9.86
CA ASP A 162 33.58 -4.37 -9.62
C ASP A 162 34.22 -5.51 -8.81
N LEU A 163 33.53 -6.00 -7.78
CA LEU A 163 33.92 -7.22 -7.05
C LEU A 163 34.02 -8.44 -7.97
N MET A 164 33.04 -8.63 -8.87
CA MET A 164 33.06 -9.73 -9.86
C MET A 164 34.21 -9.60 -10.86
N GLN A 165 34.57 -8.38 -11.27
CA GLN A 165 35.72 -8.12 -12.14
C GLN A 165 37.05 -8.39 -11.43
N LEU A 166 37.17 -8.03 -10.14
CA LEU A 166 38.33 -8.36 -9.32
C LEU A 166 38.48 -9.87 -9.09
N PHE A 167 37.38 -10.63 -9.09
CA PHE A 167 37.37 -12.07 -8.84
C PHE A 167 37.45 -12.95 -10.10
N CYS A 168 37.54 -12.36 -11.30
CA CYS A 168 37.74 -13.07 -12.56
C CYS A 168 39.15 -12.80 -13.13
N PRO A 169 40.19 -13.59 -12.77
CA PRO A 169 41.49 -13.45 -13.39
C PRO A 169 41.51 -14.20 -14.74
N GLY A 170 41.19 -13.48 -15.80
CA GLY A 170 41.81 -13.76 -17.09
C GLY A 170 43.32 -13.51 -16.99
N ARG A 171 44.10 -14.58 -16.82
CA ARG A 171 45.58 -14.66 -16.72
C ARG A 171 46.17 -14.50 -15.30
N GLY A 172 46.17 -15.61 -14.55
CA GLY A 172 47.11 -15.91 -13.46
C GLY A 172 47.57 -17.38 -13.59
N PRO A 173 48.72 -17.79 -13.03
CA PRO A 173 49.40 -19.02 -13.41
C PRO A 173 48.53 -20.26 -13.16
N SER A 174 48.60 -21.19 -14.11
CA SER A 174 47.89 -22.46 -14.08
C SER A 174 48.07 -23.16 -12.73
N TRP A 175 46.99 -23.65 -12.15
CA TRP A 175 46.98 -24.47 -10.93
C TRP A 175 47.94 -25.68 -11.00
N LYS A 176 48.38 -26.07 -12.20
CA LYS A 176 49.46 -27.04 -12.43
C LYS A 176 50.83 -26.60 -11.88
N GLN A 177 51.02 -25.32 -11.61
CA GLN A 177 52.26 -24.75 -11.07
C GLN A 177 52.38 -24.94 -9.54
N TRP A 178 51.25 -25.19 -8.86
CA TRP A 178 51.22 -25.51 -7.43
C TRP A 178 51.45 -27.01 -7.14
N LEU A 179 51.31 -27.88 -8.14
CA LEU A 179 51.48 -29.33 -8.02
C LEU A 179 52.93 -29.82 -8.19
N ASN A 180 53.89 -28.92 -8.48
CA ASN A 180 55.30 -29.29 -8.76
C ASN A 180 56.32 -28.66 -7.79
N LEU A 181 55.90 -28.20 -6.61
CA LEU A 181 56.85 -27.73 -5.59
C LEU A 181 57.41 -28.93 -4.81
N PRO A 182 58.75 -29.04 -4.64
CA PRO A 182 59.34 -30.11 -3.85
C PRO A 182 58.93 -29.98 -2.37
N PRO A 183 58.75 -31.10 -1.65
CA PRO A 183 58.28 -31.08 -0.28
C PRO A 183 59.44 -30.77 0.67
N GLU A 184 59.86 -29.51 0.77
CA GLU A 184 60.84 -29.07 1.75
C GLU A 184 60.33 -27.80 2.45
N SER A 185 60.45 -27.81 3.77
CA SER A 185 60.06 -26.79 4.76
C SER A 185 58.56 -26.73 5.12
N GLY A 186 58.29 -27.26 6.31
CA GLY A 186 56.97 -27.58 6.81
C GLY A 186 56.10 -26.36 7.10
N PHE A 187 54.87 -26.43 6.62
CA PHE A 187 53.72 -25.86 7.30
C PHE A 187 52.62 -26.93 7.32
N GLY A 188 52.19 -27.27 8.53
CA GLY A 188 51.24 -28.34 8.80
C GLY A 188 49.89 -28.09 8.14
N VAL A 189 49.35 -29.16 7.55
CA VAL A 189 47.98 -29.24 7.08
C VAL A 189 47.04 -29.25 8.28
N THR A 190 46.27 -28.20 8.49
CA THR A 190 45.01 -28.28 9.24
C THR A 190 43.85 -27.94 8.31
N ARG A 191 43.34 -29.03 7.70
CA ARG A 191 41.92 -29.37 7.53
C ARG A 191 40.98 -28.26 7.04
N ILE A 192 40.73 -28.26 5.73
CA ILE A 192 39.59 -27.60 5.09
C ILE A 192 38.46 -28.62 4.96
N GLU A 193 37.56 -28.63 5.93
CA GLU A 193 36.15 -29.06 5.88
C GLU A 193 35.58 -28.41 7.15
N GLU A 194 34.70 -27.42 7.11
CA GLU A 194 33.30 -27.61 6.73
C GLU A 194 32.80 -26.41 5.91
N ALA A 195 32.42 -26.71 4.67
CA ALA A 195 31.67 -25.84 3.79
C ALA A 195 30.19 -26.30 3.76
N PHE A 196 29.32 -25.34 3.44
CA PHE A 196 27.92 -25.45 2.99
C PHE A 196 26.76 -25.36 4.01
N PRO A 197 25.89 -24.34 3.89
CA PRO A 197 24.51 -24.42 4.38
C PRO A 197 23.66 -25.29 3.44
N ARG A 198 22.90 -26.21 4.04
CA ARG A 198 22.07 -27.22 3.38
C ARG A 198 20.92 -26.58 2.58
N GLY A 199 20.99 -26.66 1.25
CA GLY A 199 19.84 -26.46 0.38
C GLY A 199 18.99 -27.72 0.32
N ASN A 200 17.84 -27.72 1.00
CA ASN A 200 16.87 -28.81 0.94
C ASN A 200 16.01 -28.65 -0.33
N ARG A 201 16.18 -29.55 -1.31
CA ARG A 201 15.25 -29.70 -2.43
C ARG A 201 14.96 -31.19 -2.59
N ILE A 202 13.77 -31.61 -2.13
CA ILE A 202 13.23 -32.94 -2.43
C ILE A 202 12.01 -32.73 -3.32
N GLY A 203 12.14 -33.19 -4.57
CA GLY A 203 11.06 -33.51 -5.49
C GLY A 203 11.05 -35.03 -5.76
N PRO A 204 10.14 -35.54 -6.59
CA PRO A 204 9.04 -36.39 -6.13
C PRO A 204 9.21 -37.88 -6.50
N SER A 205 8.43 -38.73 -5.84
CA SER A 205 7.90 -40.01 -6.33
C SER A 205 6.60 -40.32 -5.58
#